data_AF-A0A3B9ZKC2-F1
#
_entry.id   AF-A0A3B9ZKC2-F1
#
_cell.length_a   1.000
_cell.length_b   1.000
_cell.length_c   1.000
_cell.angle_alpha   90.00
_cell.angle_beta   90.00
_cell.angle_gamma   90.00
#
_symmetry.space_group_name_H-M   'P 1'
#
loop_
_entity.id
_entity.type
_entity.pdbx_description
1 polymer ?
#
loop_
_entity_poly.entity_id
_entity_poly.type
_entity_poly.pdbx_seq_one_letter_code
_entity_poly.pdbx_strand_id
1 'polypeptide(L)'
;MIKFKILLTFLLFSAAMLPGFTQPIIGEWTDYQSYVHAFNVVDTGEKIYCVTEGGLFSYTKSDNSILKMSGINGLSDAGVQRLAYNKEHNLLL
;
A
#
# COMPACT_ATOMS: atom_id res chain seq x y z
N MET A 1 -19.49 42.64 4.88
CA MET A 1 -20.08 41.60 4.01
C MET A 1 -19.30 41.34 2.73
N ILE A 2 -18.88 42.34 1.94
CA ILE A 2 -18.17 42.13 0.66
C ILE A 2 -16.82 41.40 0.82
N LYS A 3 -16.02 41.74 1.84
CA LYS A 3 -14.72 41.08 2.11
C LYS A 3 -14.86 39.58 2.41
N PHE A 4 -15.93 39.19 3.11
CA PHE A 4 -16.22 37.78 3.40
C PHE A 4 -16.61 37.00 2.14
N LYS A 5 -17.37 37.62 1.24
CA LYS A 5 -17.70 37.01 -0.07
C LYS A 5 -16.46 36.82 -0.93
N ILE A 6 -15.55 37.80 -0.99
CA ILE A 6 -14.29 37.68 -1.74
C ILE A 6 -13.42 36.55 -1.18
N LEU A 7 -13.29 36.47 0.15
CA LEU A 7 -12.56 35.39 0.81
C LEU A 7 -13.17 34.01 0.51
N LEU A 8 -14.50 33.91 0.52
CA LEU A 8 -15.22 32.67 0.20
C LEU A 8 -15.01 32.26 -1.27
N THR A 9 -15.08 33.21 -2.20
CA THR A 9 -14.84 32.94 -3.63
C THR A 9 -13.40 32.50 -3.89
N PHE A 10 -12.42 33.11 -3.21
CA PHE A 10 -11.03 32.70 -3.30
C PHE A 10 -10.79 31.29 -2.76
N LEU A 11 -11.42 30.95 -1.62
CA LEU A 11 -11.37 29.61 -1.03
C LEU A 11 -12.00 28.53 -1.94
N LEU A 12 -13.13 28.85 -2.59
CA LEU A 12 -13.77 27.96 -3.55
C LEU A 12 -12.92 27.76 -4.81
N PHE A 13 -12.27 28.81 -5.28
CA PHE A 13 -11.39 28.73 -6.45
C PHE A 13 -10.11 27.92 -6.15
N SER A 14 -9.54 28.05 -4.95
CA SER A 14 -8.37 27.24 -4.56
C SER A 14 -8.71 25.76 -4.40
N ALA A 15 -9.88 25.42 -3.85
CA ALA A 15 -10.34 24.05 -3.74
C ALA A 15 -10.58 23.38 -5.11
N ALA A 16 -10.98 24.15 -6.12
CA ALA A 16 -11.19 23.66 -7.49
C ALA A 16 -9.87 23.37 -8.25
N MET A 17 -8.73 23.87 -7.77
CA MET A 17 -7.41 23.65 -8.38
C MET A 17 -6.68 22.41 -7.83
N LEU A 18 -7.31 21.63 -6.94
CA LEU A 18 -6.72 20.39 -6.44
C LEU A 18 -6.67 19.34 -7.57
N PRO A 19 -5.50 18.77 -7.90
CA PRO A 19 -5.40 17.73 -8.92
C PRO A 19 -6.17 16.48 -8.47
N GLY A 20 -7.14 16.06 -9.28
CA GLY A 20 -7.91 14.83 -9.06
C GLY A 20 -7.18 13.60 -9.61
N PHE A 21 -6.28 13.00 -8.83
CA PHE A 21 -5.65 11.73 -9.17
C PHE A 21 -6.61 10.57 -8.90
N THR A 22 -7.52 10.29 -9.83
CA THR A 22 -8.54 9.23 -9.67
C THR A 22 -8.44 8.11 -10.70
N GLN A 23 -7.49 8.19 -11.63
CA GLN A 23 -7.30 7.18 -12.67
C GLN A 23 -5.90 6.57 -12.56
N PRO A 24 -5.74 5.24 -12.74
CA PRO A 24 -4.43 4.63 -12.91
C PRO A 24 -3.67 5.31 -14.05
N ILE A 25 -2.35 5.47 -13.89
CA ILE A 25 -1.51 6.05 -14.92
C ILE A 25 -1.55 5.16 -16.16
N ILE A 26 -1.93 5.73 -17.30
CA ILE A 26 -1.97 5.01 -18.57
C ILE A 26 -0.54 4.58 -18.94
N GLY A 27 -0.36 3.29 -19.21
CA GLY A 27 0.94 2.71 -19.57
C GLY A 27 1.69 2.05 -18.42
N GLU A 28 1.17 2.12 -17.18
CA GLU A 28 1.71 1.37 -16.05
C GLU A 28 0.98 0.03 -15.87
N TRP A 29 1.74 -0.99 -15.46
CA TRP A 29 1.14 -2.25 -15.01
C TRP A 29 0.45 -2.03 -13.67
N THR A 30 -0.79 -2.48 -13.55
CA THR A 30 -1.54 -2.52 -12.29
C THR A 30 -1.88 -3.96 -11.98
N ASP A 31 -1.70 -4.37 -10.74
CA ASP A 31 -2.11 -5.67 -10.25
C ASP A 31 -3.38 -5.59 -9.39
N TYR A 32 -4.17 -6.67 -9.44
CA TYR A 32 -5.39 -6.82 -8.64
C TYR A 32 -5.37 -8.19 -7.96
N GLN A 33 -4.48 -8.34 -6.98
CA GLN A 33 -4.36 -9.57 -6.20
C GLN A 33 -5.43 -9.64 -5.09
N SER A 34 -5.93 -10.84 -4.82
CA SER A 34 -6.80 -11.11 -3.67
C SER A 34 -5.97 -11.26 -2.39
N TYR A 35 -6.27 -10.44 -1.37
CA TYR A 35 -5.62 -10.50 -0.05
C TYR A 35 -6.55 -11.03 1.05
N VAL A 36 -7.67 -11.66 0.66
CA VAL A 36 -8.73 -12.06 1.59
C VAL A 36 -8.36 -13.30 2.39
N HIS A 37 -7.77 -14.30 1.74
CA HIS A 37 -7.43 -15.58 2.37
C HIS A 37 -5.93 -15.66 2.64
N ALA A 38 -5.55 -15.45 3.91
CA ALA A 38 -4.19 -15.57 4.39
C ALA A 38 -3.91 -16.98 4.90
N PHE A 39 -2.76 -17.55 4.52
CA PHE A 39 -2.38 -18.93 4.90
C PHE A 39 -0.96 -19.06 5.46
N ASN A 40 -0.15 -18.01 5.43
CA ASN A 40 1.14 -17.99 6.13
C ASN A 40 1.45 -16.59 6.67
N VAL A 41 1.86 -16.51 7.93
CA VAL A 41 2.10 -15.24 8.63
C VAL A 41 3.38 -15.32 9.44
N VAL A 42 4.19 -14.27 9.37
CA VAL A 42 5.46 -14.17 10.08
C VAL A 42 5.58 -12.79 10.74
N ASP A 43 5.86 -12.78 12.05
CA ASP A 43 6.10 -11.56 12.82
C ASP A 43 7.61 -11.32 12.98
N THR A 44 8.10 -10.16 12.50
CA THR A 44 9.51 -9.75 12.60
C THR A 44 9.80 -8.77 13.74
N GLY A 45 8.80 -8.49 14.58
CA GLY A 45 8.86 -7.47 15.62
C GLY A 45 8.25 -6.16 15.15
N GLU A 46 8.88 -5.49 14.17
CA GLU A 46 8.42 -4.21 13.61
C GLU A 46 7.27 -4.39 12.62
N LYS A 47 7.32 -5.45 11.81
CA LYS A 47 6.35 -5.74 10.75
C LYS A 47 5.79 -7.14 10.87
N ILE A 48 4.58 -7.31 10.36
CA ILE A 48 3.95 -8.61 10.13
C ILE A 48 3.90 -8.83 8.63
N TYR A 49 4.47 -9.93 8.14
CA TYR A 49 4.38 -10.35 6.75
C TYR A 49 3.33 -11.44 6.62
N CYS A 50 2.52 -11.34 5.57
CA CYS A 50 1.36 -12.19 5.38
C CYS A 50 1.25 -12.63 3.92
N VAL A 51 1.28 -13.94 3.71
CA VAL A 51 1.04 -14.59 2.42
C VAL A 51 -0.44 -14.93 2.30
N THR A 52 -0.99 -14.58 1.15
CA THR A 52 -2.38 -14.81 0.75
C THR A 52 -2.45 -15.53 -0.58
N GLU A 53 -3.63 -16.02 -0.96
CA GLU A 53 -3.84 -16.67 -2.27
C GLU A 53 -3.47 -15.77 -3.46
N GLY A 54 -3.62 -14.45 -3.33
CA GLY A 54 -3.26 -13.51 -4.38
C GLY A 54 -1.81 -13.04 -4.33
N GLY A 55 -1.17 -13.00 -3.16
CA GLY A 55 0.20 -12.53 -3.02
C GLY A 55 0.65 -12.23 -1.59
N LEU A 56 1.68 -11.39 -1.46
CA LEU A 56 2.33 -11.04 -0.20
C LEU A 56 2.02 -9.59 0.20
N PHE A 57 1.79 -9.34 1.48
CA PHE A 57 1.83 -7.98 2.00
C PHE A 57 2.54 -7.92 3.36
N SER A 58 2.98 -6.72 3.72
CA SER A 58 3.48 -6.40 5.06
C SER A 58 2.58 -5.38 5.74
N TYR A 59 2.46 -5.49 7.05
CA TYR A 59 1.79 -4.56 7.94
C TYR A 59 2.80 -4.03 8.95
N THR A 60 2.99 -2.71 9.00
CA THR A 60 3.88 -2.05 9.95
C THR A 60 3.12 -1.70 11.22
N LYS A 61 3.62 -2.14 12.37
CA LYS A 61 2.88 -1.99 13.65
C LYS A 61 2.90 -0.57 14.21
N SER A 62 3.91 0.23 13.86
CA SER A 62 4.09 1.58 14.40
C SER A 62 3.10 2.59 13.83
N ASP A 63 2.72 2.45 12.56
CA ASP A 63 1.88 3.41 11.84
C ASP A 63 0.65 2.78 11.15
N ASN A 64 0.45 1.47 11.31
CA ASN A 64 -0.61 0.69 10.67
C ASN A 64 -0.57 0.69 9.14
N SER A 65 0.57 1.04 8.54
CA SER A 65 0.72 1.03 7.08
C SER A 65 0.72 -0.40 6.53
N ILE A 66 0.15 -0.57 5.34
CA ILE A 66 0.15 -1.82 4.58
C ILE A 66 0.90 -1.60 3.28
N LEU A 67 1.89 -2.46 3.01
CA LEU A 67 2.60 -2.51 1.74
C LEU A 67 2.35 -3.86 1.07
N LYS A 68 1.68 -3.82 -0.08
CA LYS A 68 1.46 -4.99 -0.94
C LYS A 68 2.70 -5.23 -1.81
N MET A 69 3.07 -6.48 -2.01
CA MET A 69 4.24 -6.90 -2.78
C MET A 69 3.81 -7.80 -3.93
N SER A 70 4.33 -7.52 -5.12
CA SER A 70 4.08 -8.24 -6.35
C SER A 70 5.27 -8.17 -7.29
N GLY A 71 5.14 -8.77 -8.48
CA GLY A 71 6.15 -8.69 -9.53
C GLY A 71 6.48 -7.26 -9.98
N ILE A 72 5.57 -6.31 -9.75
CA ILE A 72 5.77 -4.90 -10.14
C ILE A 72 6.71 -4.18 -9.16
N ASN A 73 6.69 -4.54 -7.87
CA ASN A 73 7.30 -3.73 -6.82
C ASN A 73 8.21 -4.51 -5.84
N GLY A 74 8.67 -5.70 -6.21
CA GLY A 74 9.79 -6.33 -5.48
C GLY A 74 9.86 -7.86 -5.50
N LEU A 75 8.83 -8.57 -5.94
CA LEU A 75 8.89 -10.03 -6.07
C LEU A 75 9.49 -10.44 -7.42
N SER A 76 10.33 -11.47 -7.41
CA SER A 76 10.86 -12.05 -8.64
C SER A 76 9.88 -13.00 -9.33
N ASP A 77 8.88 -13.50 -8.59
CA ASP A 77 7.86 -14.44 -9.09
C ASP A 77 6.53 -14.29 -8.33
N ALA A 78 5.48 -14.94 -8.82
CA ALA A 78 4.16 -15.03 -8.19
C ALA A 78 4.01 -16.33 -7.37
N GLY A 79 2.95 -16.41 -6.56
CA GLY A 79 2.62 -17.64 -5.84
C GLY A 79 3.56 -17.97 -4.68
N VAL A 80 3.89 -16.96 -3.86
CA VAL A 80 4.61 -17.17 -2.59
C VAL A 80 3.83 -18.19 -1.75
N GLN A 81 4.51 -19.25 -1.30
CA GLN A 81 3.87 -20.33 -0.53
C GLN A 81 4.17 -20.27 0.97
N ARG A 82 5.35 -19.77 1.34
CA ARG A 82 5.86 -19.80 2.71
C ARG A 82 6.80 -18.63 2.93
N LEU A 83 6.81 -18.14 4.16
CA LEU A 83 7.83 -17.25 4.68
C LEU A 83 8.44 -17.88 5.93
N ALA A 84 9.69 -17.52 6.20
CA ALA A 84 10.33 -17.71 7.47
C ALA A 84 11.10 -16.45 7.87
N TYR A 85 11.24 -16.20 9.17
CA TYR A 85 12.06 -15.09 9.65
C TYR A 85 13.22 -15.62 10.48
N ASN A 86 14.43 -15.29 10.02
CA ASN A 86 15.63 -15.49 10.76
C ASN A 86 15.89 -14.26 11.64
N LYS A 87 15.64 -14.41 12.95
CA LYS A 87 15.83 -13.36 13.94
C LYS A 87 17.30 -12.96 14.13
N GLU A 88 18.22 -13.91 14.01
CA GLU A 88 19.65 -13.69 14.22
C GLU A 88 20.24 -12.75 13.16
N HIS A 89 19.79 -12.91 11.91
CA HIS A 89 20.26 -12.10 10.79
C HIS A 89 19.29 -11.00 10.36
N ASN A 90 18.16 -10.85 11.06
CA ASN A 90 17.08 -9.95 10.69
C ASN A 90 16.67 -10.10 9.21
N LEU A 91 16.45 -11.35 8.77
CA LEU A 91 16.21 -11.69 7.36
C LEU A 91 14.88 -12.43 7.20
N LEU A 92 14.03 -11.94 6.30
CA LEU A 92 12.86 -12.65 5.81
C LEU A 92 13.27 -13.55 4.63
N LEU A 93 12.89 -14.82 4.71
CA LEU A 93 13.15 -15.89 3.75
C LEU A 93 11.85 -16.35 3.11
#